data_AF-A0A968FVP2-F1
#
_entry.id   AF-A0A968FVP2-F1
#
_cell.length_a   1.000
_cell.length_b   1.000
_cell.length_c   1.000
_cell.angle_alpha   90.00
_cell.angle_beta   90.00
_cell.angle_gamma   90.00
#
_symmetry.space_group_name_H-M   'P 1'
#
loop_
_entity.id
_entity.type
_entity.pdbx_description
1 polymer ?
#
loop_
_entity_poly.entity_id
_entity_poly.type
_entity_poly.pdbx_seq_one_letter_code
_entity_poly.pdbx_strand_id
1 'polypeptide(L)'
;MTLISRVFGFLRDAVIAMMFGSSAATDAFFVAFRIPNMQRRILGEGAVTAAFIPVFSQLLNTRGRDAAWDFTAHLFNLLVLSLVGLTAALMLFAPGVITVFAPGFIGQPEKFALTVKLTRWMAPYLIFIGLAAFCMGILNTFKVFALPAAAPVLLNLCMISGPPF
;
A
#
# COMPACT_ATOMS: atom_id res chain seq x y z
N MET A 1 -0.79 -13.05 10.31
CA MET A 1 -1.07 -11.71 10.87
C MET A 1 -0.82 -11.74 12.38
N THR A 2 0.38 -11.43 12.84
CA THR A 2 0.76 -11.50 14.27
C THR A 2 0.30 -10.25 15.03
N LEU A 3 -0.06 -10.42 16.31
CA LEU A 3 -0.49 -9.36 17.26
C LEU A 3 0.37 -8.08 17.21
N ILE A 4 1.66 -8.25 16.94
CA ILE A 4 2.66 -7.20 16.74
C ILE A 4 2.22 -6.21 15.66
N SER A 5 1.64 -6.66 14.55
CA SER A 5 1.19 -5.76 13.48
C SER A 5 -0.02 -4.91 13.89
N ARG A 6 -0.82 -5.35 14.87
CA ARG A 6 -1.94 -4.55 15.42
C ARG A 6 -1.42 -3.52 16.41
N VAL A 7 -0.46 -3.90 17.26
CA VAL A 7 0.17 -3.02 18.24
C VAL A 7 0.92 -1.87 17.54
N PHE A 8 1.71 -2.17 16.51
CA PHE A 8 2.41 -1.13 15.75
C PHE A 8 1.46 -0.25 14.90
N GLY A 9 0.38 -0.84 14.36
CA GLY A 9 -0.67 -0.05 13.71
C GLY A 9 -1.35 0.93 14.67
N PHE A 10 -1.61 0.48 15.90
CA PHE A 10 -2.22 1.30 16.94
C PHE A 10 -1.26 2.39 17.47
N LEU A 11 0.03 2.07 17.63
CA LEU A 11 1.06 3.04 17.99
C LEU A 11 1.25 4.10 16.92
N ARG A 12 1.22 3.72 15.64
CA ARG A 12 1.24 4.69 14.53
C ARG A 12 0.03 5.63 14.61
N ASP A 13 -1.16 5.09 14.78
CA ASP A 13 -2.38 5.90 14.86
C ASP A 13 -2.38 6.80 16.12
N ALA A 14 -1.80 6.35 17.23
CA ALA A 14 -1.63 7.14 18.46
C ALA A 14 -0.57 8.24 18.33
N VAL A 15 0.56 7.98 17.65
CA VAL A 15 1.60 8.99 17.37
C VAL A 15 1.08 10.06 16.40
N ILE A 16 0.34 9.66 15.37
CA ILE A 16 -0.35 10.60 14.48
C ILE A 16 -1.37 11.44 15.28
N ALA A 17 -2.18 10.81 16.15
CA ALA A 17 -3.12 11.56 16.99
C ALA A 17 -2.44 12.55 17.95
N MET A 18 -1.24 12.21 18.46
CA MET A 18 -0.46 13.07 19.36
C MET A 18 0.30 14.20 18.64
N MET A 19 0.79 14.00 17.41
CA MET A 19 1.51 15.04 16.67
C MET A 19 0.58 16.08 16.02
N PHE A 20 -0.64 15.69 15.63
CA PHE A 20 -1.54 16.56 14.87
C PHE A 20 -2.60 17.29 15.71
N GLY A 21 -2.86 16.86 16.94
CA GLY A 21 -3.92 17.45 17.77
C GLY A 21 -5.33 17.25 17.20
N SER A 22 -6.35 17.40 18.05
CA SER A 22 -7.76 17.16 17.71
C SER A 22 -8.30 18.13 16.64
N SER A 23 -8.85 17.59 15.53
CA SER A 23 -10.17 17.94 14.93
C SER A 23 -10.22 17.93 13.38
N ALA A 24 -9.18 18.35 12.65
CA ALA A 24 -9.28 18.49 11.18
C ALA A 24 -8.14 17.85 10.38
N ALA A 25 -6.89 18.02 10.81
CA ALA A 25 -5.71 17.48 10.12
C ALA A 25 -5.63 15.95 10.24
N THR A 26 -5.92 15.41 11.42
CA THR A 26 -5.94 13.96 11.68
C THR A 26 -6.97 13.23 10.82
N ASP A 27 -8.16 13.80 10.68
CA ASP A 27 -9.22 13.26 9.80
C ASP A 27 -8.80 13.29 8.33
N ALA A 28 -8.20 14.39 7.88
CA ALA A 28 -7.67 14.54 6.53
C ALA A 28 -6.59 13.48 6.25
N PHE A 29 -5.69 13.26 7.21
CA PHE A 29 -4.68 12.21 7.11
C PHE A 29 -5.29 10.81 7.04
N PHE A 30 -6.25 10.47 7.90
CA PHE A 30 -6.86 9.14 7.89
C PHE A 30 -7.60 8.85 6.58
N VAL A 31 -8.30 9.84 6.02
CA VAL A 31 -8.93 9.72 4.70
C VAL A 31 -7.88 9.52 3.61
N ALA A 32 -6.83 10.34 3.60
CA ALA A 32 -5.74 10.21 2.63
C ALA A 32 -5.02 8.85 2.73
N PHE A 33 -4.78 8.36 3.95
CA PHE A 33 -4.13 7.06 4.20
C PHE A 33 -5.02 5.86 3.83
N ARG A 34 -6.34 6.01 3.85
CA ARG A 34 -7.27 4.91 3.53
C ARG A 34 -7.04 4.36 2.12
N ILE A 35 -6.75 5.22 1.15
CA ILE A 35 -6.56 4.82 -0.26
C ILE A 35 -5.36 3.86 -0.41
N PRO A 36 -4.12 4.23 0.00
CA PRO A 36 -3.00 3.28 -0.03
C PRO A 36 -3.21 2.04 0.83
N ASN A 37 -3.90 2.19 1.97
CA ASN A 37 -4.16 1.04 2.82
C ASN A 37 -5.09 0.03 2.16
N MET A 38 -6.15 0.47 1.48
CA MET A 38 -7.04 -0.42 0.73
C MET A 38 -6.30 -1.17 -0.38
N GLN A 39 -5.43 -0.49 -1.13
CA GLN A 39 -4.57 -1.15 -2.12
C GLN A 39 -3.69 -2.22 -1.46
N ARG A 40 -3.02 -1.88 -0.35
CA ARG A 40 -2.20 -2.85 0.40
C ARG A 40 -3.00 -4.08 0.79
N ARG A 41 -4.24 -3.89 1.24
CA ARG A 41 -5.12 -5.01 1.63
C ARG A 41 -5.46 -5.89 0.42
N ILE A 42 -5.89 -5.30 -0.68
CA ILE A 42 -6.24 -6.05 -1.89
C ILE A 42 -5.04 -6.84 -2.43
N LEU A 43 -3.87 -6.18 -2.56
CA LEU A 43 -2.69 -6.83 -3.13
C LEU A 43 -2.00 -7.78 -2.14
N GLY A 44 -1.95 -7.42 -0.86
CA GLY A 44 -1.17 -8.10 0.18
C GLY A 44 -1.93 -9.11 1.03
N GLU A 45 -3.26 -9.03 1.14
CA GLU A 45 -4.07 -10.02 1.90
C GLU A 45 -4.37 -11.30 1.09
N GLY A 46 -3.65 -11.51 -0.02
CA GLY A 46 -3.57 -12.82 -0.67
C GLY A 46 -4.27 -12.94 -2.02
N ALA A 47 -4.90 -11.88 -2.56
CA ALA A 47 -5.48 -11.95 -3.90
C ALA A 47 -4.41 -12.20 -4.98
N VAL A 48 -3.28 -11.48 -4.89
CA VAL A 48 -2.12 -11.68 -5.78
C VAL A 48 -1.56 -13.08 -5.60
N THR A 49 -1.37 -13.52 -4.35
CA THR A 49 -0.84 -14.86 -4.03
C THR A 49 -1.75 -15.98 -4.57
N ALA A 50 -3.07 -15.85 -4.42
CA ALA A 50 -4.05 -16.84 -4.88
C ALA A 50 -4.10 -16.96 -6.42
N ALA A 51 -3.94 -15.84 -7.13
CA ALA A 51 -3.89 -15.85 -8.60
C ALA A 51 -2.52 -16.26 -9.15
N PHE A 52 -1.43 -15.90 -8.45
CA PHE A 52 -0.07 -16.10 -8.91
C PHE A 52 0.44 -17.54 -8.70
N ILE A 53 0.24 -18.13 -7.50
CA ILE A 53 0.78 -19.45 -7.15
C ILE A 53 0.41 -20.55 -8.15
N PRO A 54 -0.87 -20.71 -8.58
CA PRO A 54 -1.25 -21.80 -9.46
C PRO A 54 -0.58 -21.68 -10.83
N VAL A 55 -0.53 -20.46 -11.38
CA VAL A 55 0.05 -20.18 -12.70
C VAL A 55 1.57 -20.38 -12.66
N PHE A 56 2.24 -19.84 -11.64
CA PHE A 56 3.69 -20.01 -11.47
C PHE A 56 4.07 -21.49 -11.31
N SER A 57 3.32 -22.24 -10.50
CA SER A 57 3.56 -23.68 -10.27
C SER A 57 3.33 -24.49 -11.54
N GLN A 58 2.30 -24.17 -12.33
CA GLN A 58 2.05 -24.82 -13.61
C GLN A 58 3.18 -24.57 -14.62
N LEU A 59 3.63 -23.31 -14.76
CA LEU A 59 4.74 -22.95 -15.64
C LEU A 59 6.03 -23.64 -15.21
N LEU A 60 6.32 -23.69 -13.91
CA LEU A 60 7.51 -24.36 -13.38
C LEU A 60 7.52 -25.85 -13.71
N ASN A 61 6.37 -26.53 -13.56
CA ASN A 61 6.25 -27.96 -13.81
C ASN A 61 6.21 -28.32 -15.31
N THR A 62 5.63 -27.46 -16.15
CA THR A 62 5.41 -27.78 -17.58
C THR A 62 6.49 -27.24 -18.50
N ARG A 63 7.08 -26.08 -18.18
CA ARG A 63 8.02 -25.35 -19.04
C ARG A 63 9.36 -25.04 -18.35
N GLY A 64 9.53 -25.50 -17.11
CA GLY A 64 10.77 -25.33 -16.36
C GLY A 64 10.93 -23.95 -15.72
N ARG A 65 12.09 -23.76 -15.09
CA ARG A 65 12.39 -22.60 -14.24
C ARG A 65 12.42 -21.29 -15.02
N ASP A 66 13.07 -21.27 -16.18
CA ASP A 66 13.27 -20.03 -16.95
C ASP A 66 11.94 -19.43 -17.40
N ALA A 67 11.03 -20.26 -17.92
CA ALA A 67 9.69 -19.81 -18.31
C ALA A 67 8.87 -19.23 -17.13
N ALA A 68 9.02 -19.80 -15.92
CA ALA A 68 8.35 -19.28 -14.73
C ALA A 68 8.92 -17.92 -14.27
N TRP A 69 10.23 -17.73 -14.39
CA TRP A 69 10.88 -16.45 -14.10
C TRP A 69 10.58 -15.38 -15.15
N ASP A 70 10.56 -15.74 -16.43
CA ASP A 70 10.13 -14.84 -17.51
C ASP A 70 8.71 -14.36 -17.27
N PHE A 71 7.77 -15.27 -16.97
CA PHE A 71 6.40 -14.90 -16.60
C PHE A 71 6.37 -13.91 -15.43
N THR A 72 7.16 -14.17 -14.39
CA THR A 72 7.23 -13.30 -13.21
C THR A 72 7.78 -11.92 -13.55
N ALA A 73 8.80 -11.83 -14.41
CA ALA A 73 9.36 -10.56 -14.87
C ALA A 73 8.36 -9.75 -15.70
N HIS A 74 7.62 -10.40 -16.59
CA HIS A 74 6.57 -9.74 -17.38
C HIS A 74 5.45 -9.22 -16.47
N LEU A 75 5.00 -10.04 -15.51
CA LEU A 75 3.98 -9.65 -14.54
C LEU A 75 4.47 -8.49 -13.65
N PHE A 76 5.73 -8.51 -13.23
CA PHE A 76 6.35 -7.42 -12.47
C PHE A 76 6.36 -6.11 -13.27
N ASN A 77 6.76 -6.15 -14.55
CA ASN A 77 6.78 -4.96 -15.40
C ASN A 77 5.38 -4.38 -15.61
N LEU A 78 4.38 -5.24 -15.86
CA LEU A 78 2.97 -4.82 -15.95
C LEU A 78 2.47 -4.23 -14.63
N LEU A 79 2.84 -4.83 -13.50
CA LEU A 79 2.51 -4.31 -12.18
C LEU A 79 3.14 -2.94 -11.93
N VAL A 80 4.42 -2.74 -12.25
CA VAL A 80 5.09 -1.44 -12.13
C VAL A 80 4.37 -0.40 -12.98
N LEU A 81 4.10 -0.72 -14.26
CA LEU A 81 3.45 0.21 -15.18
C LEU A 81 2.05 0.59 -14.70
N SER A 82 1.25 -0.39 -14.26
CA SER A 82 -0.08 -0.14 -13.70
C SER A 82 -0.06 0.66 -12.41
N LEU A 83 0.90 0.40 -11.49
CA LEU A 83 1.05 1.16 -10.25
C LEU A 83 1.48 2.61 -10.52
N VAL A 84 2.38 2.84 -11.48
CA VAL A 84 2.78 4.18 -11.91
C VAL A 84 1.60 4.92 -12.53
N GLY A 85 0.85 4.26 -13.43
CA GLY A 85 -0.35 4.83 -14.04
C GLY A 85 -1.43 5.17 -13.01
N LEU A 86 -1.70 4.26 -12.06
CA LEU A 86 -2.64 4.47 -10.96
C LEU A 86 -2.20 5.62 -10.05
N THR A 87 -0.91 5.70 -9.74
CA THR A 87 -0.34 6.77 -8.91
C THR A 87 -0.49 8.13 -9.59
N ALA A 88 -0.14 8.22 -10.88
CA ALA A 88 -0.27 9.45 -11.66
C ALA A 88 -1.74 9.87 -11.79
N ALA A 89 -2.65 8.92 -12.07
CA ALA A 89 -4.09 9.16 -12.12
C ALA A 89 -4.60 9.66 -10.76
N LEU A 90 -4.20 9.03 -9.65
CA LEU A 90 -4.60 9.48 -8.32
C LEU A 90 -4.09 10.89 -8.02
N MET A 91 -2.85 11.23 -8.39
CA MET A 91 -2.33 12.58 -8.17
C MET A 91 -3.12 13.65 -8.94
N LEU A 92 -3.44 13.36 -10.20
CA LEU A 92 -4.16 14.26 -11.09
C LEU A 92 -5.62 14.44 -10.63
N PHE A 93 -6.30 13.32 -10.39
CA PHE A 93 -7.72 13.27 -10.02
C PHE A 93 -7.96 13.29 -8.51
N ALA A 94 -6.94 13.55 -7.68
CA ALA A 94 -7.06 13.58 -6.22
C ALA A 94 -8.27 14.37 -5.70
N PRO A 95 -8.61 15.58 -6.21
CA PRO A 95 -9.81 16.29 -5.80
C PRO A 95 -11.09 15.47 -5.99
N GLY A 96 -11.27 14.86 -7.17
CA GLY A 96 -12.43 14.02 -7.48
C GLY A 96 -12.45 12.71 -6.69
N VAL A 97 -11.29 12.16 -6.33
CA VAL A 97 -11.24 10.98 -5.45
C VAL A 97 -11.70 11.36 -4.03
N ILE A 98 -11.28 12.53 -3.52
CA ILE A 98 -11.69 12.97 -2.18
C ILE A 98 -13.18 13.31 -2.10
N THR A 99 -13.81 13.82 -3.17
CA THR A 99 -15.26 14.04 -3.16
C THR A 99 -16.05 12.73 -3.00
N VAL A 100 -15.52 11.61 -3.52
CA VAL A 100 -16.15 10.29 -3.39
C VAL A 100 -15.84 9.65 -2.02
N PHE A 101 -14.59 9.72 -1.55
CA PHE A 101 -14.17 9.05 -0.32
C PHE A 101 -14.53 9.82 0.95
N ALA A 102 -14.66 11.15 0.87
CA ALA A 102 -15.00 12.02 1.99
C ALA A 102 -15.89 13.20 1.53
N PRO A 103 -17.13 12.93 1.07
CA PRO A 103 -18.04 13.98 0.62
C PRO A 103 -18.34 15.02 1.70
N GLY A 104 -18.29 14.62 2.98
CA GLY A 104 -18.45 15.54 4.12
C GLY A 104 -17.38 16.63 4.22
N PHE A 105 -16.25 16.52 3.51
CA PHE A 105 -15.20 17.55 3.50
C PHE A 105 -15.45 18.62 2.43
N ILE A 106 -16.38 18.40 1.49
CA ILE A 106 -16.69 19.37 0.43
C ILE A 106 -17.16 20.72 1.03
N GLY A 107 -17.91 20.67 2.14
CA GLY A 107 -18.35 21.86 2.87
C GLY A 107 -17.27 22.52 3.75
N GLN A 108 -16.05 21.98 3.79
CA GLN A 108 -14.93 22.46 4.61
C GLN A 108 -13.69 22.70 3.73
N PRO A 109 -13.59 23.86 3.05
CA PRO A 109 -12.59 24.09 1.99
C PRO A 109 -11.15 23.85 2.43
N GLU A 110 -10.77 24.28 3.63
CA GLU A 110 -9.42 24.08 4.18
C GLU A 110 -9.11 22.60 4.41
N LYS A 111 -10.05 21.85 5.01
CA LYS A 111 -9.92 20.41 5.28
C LYS A 111 -9.86 19.61 3.98
N PHE A 112 -10.66 19.98 2.98
CA PHE A 112 -10.64 19.37 1.67
C PHE A 112 -9.29 19.59 0.97
N ALA A 113 -8.81 20.84 0.91
CA ALA A 113 -7.54 21.18 0.28
C ALA A 113 -6.36 20.45 0.95
N LEU A 114 -6.37 20.37 2.29
CA LEU A 114 -5.38 19.61 3.05
C LEU A 114 -5.43 18.12 2.70
N THR A 115 -6.63 17.53 2.66
CA THR A 115 -6.82 16.10 2.33
C THR A 115 -6.31 15.79 0.92
N VAL A 116 -6.65 16.62 -0.07
CA VAL A 116 -6.15 16.48 -1.45
C VAL A 116 -4.63 16.57 -1.51
N LYS A 117 -4.03 17.51 -0.77
CA LYS A 117 -2.58 17.65 -0.69
C LYS A 117 -1.96 16.37 -0.10
N LEU A 118 -2.44 15.91 1.04
CA LEU A 118 -1.96 14.68 1.68
C LEU A 118 -2.10 13.47 0.74
N THR A 119 -3.23 13.31 0.06
CA THR A 119 -3.42 12.22 -0.92
C THR A 119 -2.39 12.25 -2.04
N ARG A 120 -2.06 13.44 -2.58
CA ARG A 120 -1.00 13.57 -3.60
C ARG A 120 0.37 13.19 -3.06
N TRP A 121 0.70 13.61 -1.84
CA TRP A 121 1.97 13.28 -1.18
C TRP A 121 2.10 11.79 -0.85
N MET A 122 0.97 11.13 -0.57
CA MET A 122 0.92 9.71 -0.24
C MET A 122 0.75 8.82 -1.49
N ALA A 123 0.41 9.38 -2.64
CA ALA A 123 0.24 8.60 -3.87
C ALA A 123 1.51 7.82 -4.27
N PRO A 124 2.76 8.36 -4.23
CA PRO A 124 3.97 7.60 -4.55
C PRO A 124 4.14 6.33 -3.73
N TYR A 125 3.65 6.33 -2.49
CA TYR A 125 3.71 5.18 -1.59
C TYR A 125 2.93 3.96 -2.15
N LEU A 126 1.94 4.16 -3.03
CA LEU A 126 1.20 3.09 -3.71
C LEU A 126 2.12 2.16 -4.51
N ILE A 127 3.15 2.72 -5.16
CA ILE A 127 4.11 1.95 -5.95
C ILE A 127 4.87 1.00 -5.03
N PHE A 128 5.50 1.55 -3.99
CA PHE A 128 6.34 0.78 -3.07
C PHE A 128 5.56 -0.30 -2.35
N ILE A 129 4.36 0.02 -1.86
CA ILE A 129 3.55 -0.97 -1.12
C ILE A 129 2.99 -2.06 -2.04
N GLY A 130 2.66 -1.73 -3.28
CA GLY A 130 2.24 -2.70 -4.29
C GLY A 130 3.35 -3.66 -4.68
N LEU A 131 4.56 -3.15 -4.91
CA LEU A 131 5.74 -3.98 -5.19
C LEU A 131 6.12 -4.85 -4.00
N ALA A 132 6.08 -4.30 -2.78
CA ALA A 132 6.31 -5.07 -1.57
C ALA A 132 5.29 -6.21 -1.43
N ALA A 133 4.00 -5.96 -1.68
CA ALA A 133 2.96 -6.99 -1.67
C ALA A 133 3.21 -8.10 -2.70
N PHE A 134 3.63 -7.73 -3.90
CA PHE A 134 3.97 -8.69 -4.96
C PHE A 134 5.19 -9.55 -4.59
N CYS A 135 6.27 -8.95 -4.10
CA CYS A 135 7.43 -9.68 -3.61
C CYS A 135 7.08 -10.63 -2.46
N MET A 136 6.21 -10.19 -1.53
CA MET A 136 5.68 -11.06 -0.48
C MET A 136 4.87 -12.23 -1.05
N GLY A 137 4.06 -11.99 -2.09
CA GLY A 137 3.33 -13.04 -2.81
C GLY A 137 4.26 -14.09 -3.41
N ILE A 138 5.32 -13.66 -4.09
CA ILE A 138 6.35 -14.55 -4.66
C ILE A 138 7.03 -15.38 -3.57
N LEU A 139 7.48 -14.75 -2.49
CA LEU A 139 8.17 -15.44 -1.39
C LEU A 139 7.27 -16.48 -0.70
N ASN A 140 5.97 -16.17 -0.55
CA ASN A 140 4.99 -17.14 -0.06
C ASN A 140 4.86 -18.38 -0.97
N THR A 141 4.98 -18.21 -2.30
CA THR A 141 5.00 -19.33 -3.26
C THR A 141 6.17 -20.28 -2.98
N PHE A 142 7.33 -19.75 -2.61
CA PHE A 142 8.52 -20.55 -2.26
C PHE A 142 8.47 -21.11 -0.82
N LYS A 143 7.34 -20.97 -0.11
CA LYS A 143 7.21 -21.32 1.32
C LYS A 143 8.23 -20.61 2.22
N VAL A 144 8.76 -19.46 1.78
CA VAL A 144 9.68 -18.61 2.55
C VAL A 144 8.85 -17.56 3.28
N PHE A 145 8.35 -17.92 4.46
CA PHE A 145 7.41 -17.08 5.23
C PHE A 145 8.08 -16.02 6.13
N ALA A 146 9.38 -16.15 6.41
CA ALA A 146 10.09 -15.32 7.39
C ALA A 146 10.39 -13.89 6.90
N LEU A 147 10.85 -13.73 5.65
CA LEU A 147 11.17 -12.41 5.07
C LEU A 147 9.93 -11.51 4.83
N PRO A 148 8.83 -12.02 4.24
CA PRO A 148 7.60 -11.24 4.05
C PRO A 148 7.00 -10.70 5.35
N ALA A 149 7.07 -11.49 6.42
CA ALA A 149 6.52 -11.13 7.72
C ALA A 149 7.25 -9.95 8.39
N ALA A 150 8.50 -9.67 8.00
CA ALA A 150 9.32 -8.59 8.55
C ALA A 150 9.10 -7.23 7.85
N ALA A 151 8.62 -7.20 6.60
CA ALA A 151 8.43 -5.97 5.84
C ALA A 151 7.46 -4.96 6.51
N PRO A 152 6.31 -5.37 7.11
CA PRO A 152 5.46 -4.46 7.85
C PRO A 152 6.13 -3.90 9.11
N VAL A 153 7.02 -4.67 9.75
CA VAL A 153 7.73 -4.25 10.97
C VAL A 153 8.76 -3.17 10.63
N LEU A 154 9.51 -3.34 9.54
CA LEU A 154 10.47 -2.33 9.06
C LEU A 154 9.79 -1.03 8.62
N LEU A 155 8.65 -1.11 7.93
CA LEU A 155 7.87 0.08 7.58
C LEU A 155 7.46 0.87 8.83
N ASN A 156 6.95 0.18 9.85
CA ASN A 156 6.55 0.81 11.11
C ASN A 156 7.75 1.42 11.85
N LEU A 157 8.91 0.75 11.84
CA LEU A 157 10.16 1.29 12.40
C LEU A 157 10.62 2.56 11.68
N CYS A 158 10.59 2.60 10.34
CA CYS A 158 10.94 3.79 9.57
C CYS A 158 9.96 4.95 9.80
N MET A 159 8.67 4.67 9.97
CA MET A 159 7.67 5.69 10.33
C MET A 159 7.90 6.24 11.75
N ILE A 160 8.42 5.42 12.68
CA ILE A 160 8.74 5.82 14.05
C ILE A 160 10.08 6.57 14.12
N SER A 161 11.03 6.25 13.24
CA SER A 161 12.39 6.85 13.24
C SER A 161 12.56 8.04 12.29
N GLY A 162 11.54 8.42 11.52
CA GLY A 162 11.59 9.60 10.65
C GLY A 162 11.60 10.90 11.48
N PRO A 163 12.46 11.89 11.15
CA PRO A 163 12.54 13.12 11.92
C PRO A 163 11.21 13.90 11.85
N PRO A 164 10.83 14.61 12.92
CA PRO A 164 9.68 15.50 12.89
C PRO A 164 10.00 16.65 11.93
N PHE A 165 9.21 16.78 10.87
CA PHE A 165 9.13 18.01 10.08
C PHE A 165 7.98 18.84 10.61
#